data_AF-U2EDA1-F1
#
_entry.id   AF-U2EDA1-F1
#
_cell.length_a   1.000
_cell.length_b   1.000
_cell.length_c   1.000
_cell.angle_alpha   90.00
_cell.angle_beta   90.00
_cell.angle_gamma   90.00
#
_symmetry.space_group_name_H-M   'P 1'
#
loop_
_entity.id
_entity.type
_entity.pdbx_description
1 polymer ?
#
loop_
_entity_poly.entity_id
_entity_poly.type
_entity_poly.pdbx_seq_one_letter_code
_entity_poly.pdbx_strand_id
1 'polypeptide(L)'
;MAVIEFINASNNTYKGMKRAIEYIKNPVKTAPHLVGGKDCSPDTAFNEFVMTKQSFKKETGRQFIHFVQSFSPNDKATPEIINEIGRKLLEHEAFKYFQVVYSTHIDKEHLHNHFIINSVSFTTGRKWQLSKEELESLKEYSDQLCKDYGLIIVDRANGKRKDRGEYRAKEKQQSWKYELYLAVKECKWCSRSKEEFIGNMEKLGYKVDWSDERKYITFTTPSDRKCRNRKLYPPEQFTKEALLKAFELNQQQATKKQLQSRMELLLSAIQMLPSEDKNNNQGNYPLTTLEGEARKERVIEEAKGRGLDWERDSK
;
A
#
# COMPACT_ATOMS: atom_id res chain seq x y z
N MET A 1 -6.78 -4.18 0.14
CA MET A 1 -7.20 -4.40 -1.25
C MET A 1 -6.80 -3.16 -1.97
N ALA A 2 -5.98 -3.29 -3.02
CA ALA A 2 -5.67 -2.13 -3.85
C ALA A 2 -6.91 -1.79 -4.69
N VAL A 3 -7.34 -0.54 -4.65
CA VAL A 3 -8.49 -0.06 -5.43
C VAL A 3 -7.97 0.56 -6.71
N ILE A 4 -8.45 0.07 -7.85
CA ILE A 4 -8.23 0.71 -9.14
C ILE A 4 -9.39 1.67 -9.42
N GLU A 5 -9.07 2.95 -9.60
CA GLU A 5 -10.03 4.02 -9.88
C GLU A 5 -9.58 4.84 -11.08
N PHE A 6 -10.48 5.08 -12.03
CA PHE A 6 -10.20 5.93 -13.19
C PHE A 6 -10.58 7.38 -12.89
N ILE A 7 -9.66 8.32 -13.14
CA ILE A 7 -9.85 9.73 -12.85
C ILE A 7 -10.57 10.41 -14.01
N ASN A 8 -11.77 10.90 -13.72
CA ASN A 8 -12.61 11.61 -14.68
C ASN A 8 -12.25 13.10 -14.71
N ALA A 9 -11.10 13.42 -15.29
CA ALA A 9 -10.70 14.78 -15.64
C ALA A 9 -10.73 14.99 -17.15
N SER A 10 -10.84 16.25 -17.60
CA SER A 10 -10.77 16.60 -19.02
C SER A 10 -9.47 16.06 -19.64
N ASN A 11 -9.61 15.08 -20.53
CA ASN A 11 -8.50 14.30 -21.06
C ASN A 11 -8.36 14.39 -22.58
N ASN A 12 -9.01 15.37 -23.21
CA ASN A 12 -9.15 15.51 -24.65
C ASN A 12 -8.14 16.47 -25.31
N THR A 13 -7.21 17.03 -24.54
CA THR A 13 -6.19 17.97 -25.04
C THR A 13 -4.77 17.55 -24.67
N TYR A 14 -3.80 17.93 -25.51
CA TYR A 14 -2.37 17.78 -25.18
C TYR A 14 -1.98 18.61 -23.96
N LYS A 15 -2.57 19.80 -23.78
CA LYS A 15 -2.34 20.62 -22.58
C LYS A 15 -2.78 19.88 -21.31
N GLY A 16 -3.94 19.22 -21.33
CA GLY A 16 -4.41 18.38 -20.24
C GLY A 16 -3.47 17.19 -19.99
N MET A 17 -3.02 16.52 -21.04
CA MET A 17 -2.06 15.40 -20.95
C MET A 17 -0.73 15.83 -20.32
N LYS A 18 -0.16 16.95 -20.77
CA LYS A 18 1.09 17.51 -20.23
C LYS A 18 0.95 17.80 -18.74
N ARG A 19 -0.13 18.50 -18.35
CA ARG A 19 -0.45 18.79 -16.95
C ARG A 19 -0.61 17.53 -16.10
N ALA A 20 -1.25 16.49 -16.62
CA ALA A 20 -1.42 15.23 -15.91
C ALA A 20 -0.08 14.52 -15.68
N ILE A 21 0.79 14.46 -16.69
CA ILE A 21 2.14 13.89 -16.58
C ILE A 21 2.98 14.69 -15.57
N GLU A 22 2.98 16.02 -15.66
CA GLU A 22 3.68 16.90 -14.72
C GLU A 22 3.14 16.76 -13.29
N TYR A 23 1.82 16.62 -13.13
CA TYR A 23 1.18 16.44 -11.83
C TYR A 23 1.64 15.15 -11.15
N ILE A 24 1.67 14.04 -11.88
CA ILE A 24 2.07 12.76 -11.29
C ILE A 24 3.57 12.76 -10.95
N LYS A 25 4.40 13.45 -11.74
CA LYS A 25 5.85 13.61 -11.51
C LYS A 25 6.22 14.71 -10.51
N ASN A 26 5.26 15.33 -9.81
CA ASN A 26 5.54 16.48 -8.95
C ASN A 26 6.53 16.09 -7.82
N PRO A 27 7.70 16.77 -7.70
CA PRO A 27 8.73 16.41 -6.72
C PRO A 27 8.31 16.61 -5.26
N VAL A 28 7.22 17.35 -5.01
CA VAL A 28 6.62 17.47 -3.66
C VAL A 28 5.86 16.19 -3.29
N LYS A 29 5.40 15.42 -4.29
CA LYS A 29 4.52 14.26 -4.11
C LYS A 29 5.19 12.92 -4.35
N THR A 30 6.32 12.91 -5.03
CA THR A 30 7.05 11.70 -5.40
C THR A 30 8.55 11.96 -5.39
N ALA A 31 9.34 10.90 -5.42
CA ALA A 31 10.80 10.96 -5.54
C ALA A 31 11.22 10.46 -6.93
N PRO A 32 12.39 10.89 -7.46
CA PRO A 32 12.83 10.48 -8.80
C PRO A 32 12.87 8.96 -9.03
N HIS A 33 13.25 8.17 -8.01
CA HIS A 33 13.29 6.70 -8.11
C HIS A 33 11.91 6.02 -8.01
N LEU A 34 10.85 6.78 -7.72
CA LEU A 34 9.46 6.31 -7.66
C LEU A 34 8.68 6.69 -8.93
N VAL A 35 9.35 7.17 -9.97
CA VAL A 35 8.78 7.49 -11.27
C VAL A 35 9.32 6.52 -12.31
N GLY A 36 8.44 5.97 -13.14
CA GLY A 36 8.83 5.04 -14.19
C GLY A 36 8.00 5.20 -15.46
N GLY A 37 8.46 4.52 -16.51
CA GLY A 37 7.77 4.44 -17.80
C GLY A 37 7.74 3.01 -18.31
N LYS A 38 6.63 2.64 -18.96
CA LYS A 38 6.48 1.42 -19.76
C LYS A 38 6.35 1.83 -21.23
N ASP A 39 7.21 1.29 -22.08
CA ASP A 39 7.31 1.62 -23.52
C ASP A 39 7.48 3.12 -23.83
N CYS A 40 7.98 3.87 -22.85
CA CYS A 40 8.42 5.26 -22.99
C CYS A 40 9.38 5.61 -21.85
N SER A 41 10.20 6.64 -22.04
CA SER A 41 10.96 7.22 -20.94
C SER A 41 10.08 8.18 -20.13
N PRO A 42 10.12 8.18 -18.79
CA PRO A 42 9.33 9.10 -17.97
C PRO A 42 9.66 10.57 -18.23
N ASP A 43 10.86 10.89 -18.74
CA ASP A 43 11.28 12.26 -19.02
C ASP A 43 10.81 12.78 -20.38
N THR A 44 10.65 11.88 -21.35
CA THR A 44 10.19 12.22 -22.71
C THR A 44 8.77 11.73 -23.01
N ALA A 45 8.08 11.12 -22.04
CA ALA A 45 6.76 10.51 -22.18
C ALA A 45 5.75 11.41 -22.91
N PHE A 46 5.68 12.70 -22.59
CA PHE A 46 4.77 13.62 -23.28
C PHE A 46 5.03 13.68 -24.79
N ASN A 47 6.31 13.87 -25.18
CA ASN A 47 6.69 13.99 -26.58
C ASN A 47 6.46 12.67 -27.32
N GLU A 48 6.86 11.55 -26.72
CA GLU A 48 6.65 10.21 -27.28
C GLU A 48 5.15 9.90 -27.48
N PHE A 49 4.29 10.31 -26.54
CA PHE A 49 2.84 10.13 -26.64
C PHE A 49 2.25 10.96 -27.78
N VAL A 50 2.77 12.17 -28.02
CA VAL A 50 2.36 13.03 -29.13
C VAL A 50 2.85 12.44 -30.47
N MET A 51 4.11 12.00 -30.55
CA MET A 51 4.67 11.40 -31.76
C MET A 51 3.89 10.16 -32.22
N THR A 52 3.52 9.28 -31.28
CA THR A 52 2.67 8.13 -31.58
C THR A 52 1.32 8.56 -32.18
N LYS A 53 0.68 9.59 -31.61
CA LYS A 53 -0.62 10.08 -32.09
C LYS A 53 -0.53 10.74 -33.45
N GLN A 54 0.52 11.51 -33.71
CA GLN A 54 0.77 12.13 -35.01
C GLN A 54 0.97 11.07 -36.08
N SER A 55 1.77 10.03 -35.80
CA SER A 55 2.04 8.91 -36.71
C SER A 55 0.75 8.19 -37.14
N PHE A 56 -0.21 8.03 -36.22
CA PHE A 56 -1.51 7.42 -36.51
C PHE A 56 -2.64 8.42 -36.81
N LYS A 57 -2.36 9.73 -36.91
CA LYS A 57 -3.34 10.81 -37.13
C LYS A 57 -4.50 10.80 -36.11
N LYS A 58 -4.18 10.60 -34.83
CA LYS A 58 -5.14 10.47 -33.70
C LYS A 58 -5.01 11.58 -32.66
N GLU A 59 -4.92 12.82 -33.14
CA GLU A 59 -4.62 14.01 -32.33
C GLU A 59 -5.86 14.64 -31.66
N THR A 60 -7.06 14.12 -31.92
CA THR A 60 -8.34 14.61 -31.37
C THR A 60 -9.04 13.55 -30.51
N GLY A 61 -10.06 13.98 -29.76
CA GLY A 61 -10.77 13.13 -28.80
C GLY A 61 -9.93 12.85 -27.54
N ARG A 62 -10.19 11.72 -26.86
CA ARG A 62 -9.43 11.30 -25.67
C ARG A 62 -7.94 11.16 -25.99
N GLN A 63 -7.08 11.88 -25.28
CA GLN A 63 -5.63 11.93 -25.46
C GLN A 63 -4.87 11.04 -24.48
N PHE A 64 -5.37 10.90 -23.26
CA PHE A 64 -4.78 10.04 -22.24
C PHE A 64 -5.85 9.40 -21.37
N ILE A 65 -5.46 8.38 -20.62
CA ILE A 65 -6.25 7.78 -19.55
C ILE A 65 -5.46 7.96 -18.27
N HIS A 66 -6.11 8.43 -17.22
CA HIS A 66 -5.52 8.52 -15.88
C HIS A 66 -6.25 7.56 -14.96
N PHE A 67 -5.53 6.64 -14.35
CA PHE A 67 -6.05 5.83 -13.26
C PHE A 67 -5.10 5.79 -12.07
N VAL A 68 -5.65 5.46 -10.92
CA VAL A 68 -4.93 5.35 -9.66
C VAL A 68 -5.11 3.95 -9.10
N GLN A 69 -4.03 3.38 -8.55
CA GLN A 69 -4.07 2.18 -7.74
C GLN A 69 -3.78 2.59 -6.29
N SER A 70 -4.81 2.59 -5.47
CA SER A 70 -4.76 3.05 -4.07
C SER A 70 -4.62 1.88 -3.12
N PHE A 71 -3.65 1.91 -2.22
CA PHE A 71 -3.41 0.85 -1.25
C PHE A 71 -4.03 1.18 0.10
N SER A 72 -4.28 0.15 0.91
CA SER A 72 -4.78 0.41 2.26
C SER A 72 -3.69 1.16 3.04
N PRO A 73 -4.02 2.21 3.80
CA PRO A 73 -3.06 2.80 4.73
C PRO A 73 -2.55 1.78 5.77
N ASN A 74 -3.34 0.72 6.02
CA ASN A 74 -2.95 -0.37 6.90
C ASN A 74 -1.99 -1.36 6.23
N ASP A 75 -1.80 -1.27 4.91
CA ASP A 75 -0.76 -2.02 4.20
C ASP A 75 0.58 -1.35 4.54
N LYS A 76 1.40 -1.97 5.39
CA LYS A 76 2.75 -1.48 5.66
C LYS A 76 3.67 -1.89 4.52
N ALA A 77 3.48 -1.23 3.38
CA ALA A 77 4.36 -1.29 2.22
C ALA A 77 5.22 -0.03 2.19
N THR A 78 6.46 -0.15 1.73
CA THR A 78 7.28 1.01 1.41
C THR A 78 6.84 1.61 0.07
N PRO A 79 7.11 2.91 -0.19
CA PRO A 79 6.88 3.49 -1.51
C PRO A 79 7.50 2.68 -2.65
N GLU A 80 8.65 2.07 -2.43
CA GLU A 80 9.37 1.24 -3.40
C GLU A 80 8.60 -0.05 -3.71
N ILE A 81 8.05 -0.73 -2.70
CA ILE A 81 7.19 -1.91 -2.90
C ILE A 81 5.93 -1.53 -3.68
N ILE A 82 5.31 -0.42 -3.31
CA ILE A 82 4.12 0.08 -4.00
C ILE A 82 4.45 0.40 -5.46
N ASN A 83 5.59 1.04 -5.71
CA ASN A 83 6.06 1.33 -7.05
C ASN A 83 6.31 0.06 -7.86
N GLU A 84 6.94 -0.95 -7.27
CA GLU A 84 7.24 -2.23 -7.92
C GLU A 84 5.95 -2.98 -8.28
N ILE A 85 4.95 -3.00 -7.37
CA ILE A 85 3.62 -3.54 -7.66
C ILE A 85 2.98 -2.79 -8.82
N GLY A 86 3.10 -1.45 -8.85
CA GLY A 86 2.59 -0.64 -9.94
C GLY A 86 3.26 -0.95 -11.27
N ARG A 87 4.59 -1.14 -11.28
CA ARG A 87 5.34 -1.57 -12.46
C ARG A 87 4.86 -2.94 -12.96
N LYS A 88 4.72 -3.91 -12.05
CA LYS A 88 4.25 -5.26 -12.39
C LYS A 88 2.80 -5.26 -12.88
N LEU A 89 1.95 -4.39 -12.36
CA LEU A 89 0.56 -4.24 -12.84
C LEU A 89 0.52 -3.92 -14.33
N LEU A 90 1.51 -3.16 -14.83
CA LEU A 90 1.60 -2.78 -16.23
C LEU A 90 2.01 -3.93 -17.16
N GLU A 91 2.38 -5.10 -16.64
CA GLU A 91 2.61 -6.31 -17.44
C GLU A 91 1.29 -6.99 -17.87
N HIS A 92 0.14 -6.55 -17.34
CA HIS A 92 -1.16 -7.05 -17.76
C HIS A 92 -1.44 -6.75 -19.26
N GLU A 93 -2.10 -7.67 -19.96
CA GLU A 93 -2.36 -7.59 -21.41
C GLU A 93 -3.07 -6.28 -21.83
N ALA A 94 -3.85 -5.68 -20.93
CA ALA A 94 -4.48 -4.37 -21.12
C ALA A 94 -3.49 -3.23 -21.48
N PHE A 95 -2.19 -3.37 -21.19
CA PHE A 95 -1.17 -2.34 -21.42
C PHE A 95 -0.12 -2.73 -22.45
N LYS A 96 -0.21 -3.91 -23.07
CA LYS A 96 0.86 -4.50 -23.91
C LYS A 96 1.36 -3.62 -25.05
N TYR A 97 0.48 -2.84 -25.67
CA TYR A 97 0.82 -1.98 -26.82
C TYR A 97 0.61 -0.49 -26.54
N PHE A 98 0.65 -0.11 -25.27
CA PHE A 98 0.39 1.25 -24.84
C PHE A 98 1.53 1.75 -23.96
N GLN A 99 1.94 2.98 -24.24
CA GLN A 99 2.94 3.67 -23.46
C GLN A 99 2.30 4.17 -22.17
N VAL A 100 2.98 4.02 -21.03
CA VAL A 100 2.46 4.44 -19.72
C VAL A 100 3.56 5.12 -18.94
N VAL A 101 3.28 6.29 -18.36
CA VAL A 101 4.13 6.89 -17.34
C VAL A 101 3.42 6.78 -15.99
N TYR A 102 4.15 6.40 -14.96
CA TYR A 102 3.59 6.15 -13.64
C TYR A 102 4.49 6.69 -12.53
N SER A 103 3.88 6.93 -11.38
CA SER A 103 4.58 7.41 -10.20
C SER A 103 3.90 6.98 -8.91
N THR A 104 4.66 6.72 -7.86
CA THR A 104 4.10 6.50 -6.52
C THR A 104 4.05 7.82 -5.75
N HIS A 105 2.86 8.18 -5.26
CA HIS A 105 2.65 9.37 -4.45
C HIS A 105 2.83 9.04 -2.96
N ILE A 106 3.64 9.87 -2.29
CA ILE A 106 4.04 9.76 -0.89
C ILE A 106 3.62 10.98 -0.05
N ASP A 107 2.89 11.93 -0.66
CA ASP A 107 2.38 13.15 -0.02
C ASP A 107 1.17 12.89 0.89
N LYS A 108 0.59 11.70 0.83
CA LYS A 108 -0.55 11.29 1.64
C LYS A 108 -0.19 10.08 2.48
N GLU A 109 -0.94 9.90 3.56
CA GLU A 109 -0.77 8.76 4.46
C GLU A 109 -1.03 7.39 3.80
N HIS A 110 -1.80 7.34 2.71
CA HIS A 110 -1.90 6.13 1.88
C HIS A 110 -1.04 6.29 0.63
N LEU A 111 -0.17 5.31 0.42
CA LEU A 111 0.57 5.17 -0.81
C LEU A 111 -0.39 4.81 -1.94
N HIS A 112 -0.18 5.43 -3.08
CA HIS A 112 -0.97 5.19 -4.27
C HIS A 112 -0.12 5.40 -5.51
N ASN A 113 -0.34 4.56 -6.52
CA ASN A 113 0.29 4.72 -7.82
C ASN A 113 -0.63 5.51 -8.72
N HIS A 114 -0.08 6.53 -9.38
CA HIS A 114 -0.72 7.23 -10.49
C HIS A 114 -0.19 6.69 -11.81
N PHE A 115 -1.08 6.49 -12.78
CA PHE A 115 -0.72 6.03 -14.12
C PHE A 115 -1.36 6.92 -15.17
N ILE A 116 -0.56 7.38 -16.13
CA ILE A 116 -1.02 8.09 -17.33
C ILE A 116 -0.71 7.23 -18.54
N ILE A 117 -1.75 6.71 -19.18
CA ILE A 117 -1.66 5.85 -20.37
C ILE A 117 -1.83 6.70 -21.62
N ASN A 118 -0.99 6.46 -22.63
CA ASN A 118 -1.22 6.95 -23.98
C ASN A 118 -2.52 6.34 -24.52
N SER A 119 -3.50 7.17 -24.90
CA SER A 119 -4.76 6.67 -25.44
C SER A 119 -4.64 5.90 -26.75
N VAL A 120 -3.50 5.93 -27.45
CA VAL A 120 -3.30 5.32 -28.77
C VAL A 120 -2.21 4.26 -28.70
N SER A 121 -2.47 3.09 -29.27
CA SER A 121 -1.51 2.00 -29.36
C SER A 121 -0.38 2.38 -30.32
N PHE A 122 0.87 2.21 -29.87
CA PHE A 122 2.05 2.49 -30.71
C PHE A 122 2.24 1.45 -31.83
N THR A 123 1.57 0.30 -31.75
CA THR A 123 1.61 -0.74 -32.77
C THR A 123 0.44 -0.65 -33.74
N THR A 124 -0.78 -0.45 -33.24
CA THR A 124 -2.00 -0.60 -34.06
C THR A 124 -2.72 0.71 -34.36
N GLY A 125 -2.38 1.81 -33.68
CA GLY A 125 -3.11 3.08 -33.76
C GLY A 125 -4.53 3.04 -33.17
N ARG A 126 -4.97 1.90 -32.63
CA ARG A 126 -6.27 1.76 -31.97
C ARG A 126 -6.27 2.50 -30.63
N LYS A 127 -7.45 2.99 -30.24
CA LYS A 127 -7.62 3.65 -28.94
C LYS A 127 -7.65 2.61 -27.83
N TRP A 128 -7.03 2.92 -26.70
CA TRP A 128 -7.10 2.11 -25.49
C TRP A 128 -8.56 1.97 -25.06
N GLN A 129 -9.03 0.75 -24.86
CA GLN A 129 -10.37 0.42 -24.41
C GLN A 129 -10.25 -0.75 -23.44
N LEU A 130 -11.24 -0.88 -22.56
CA LEU A 130 -11.25 -1.92 -21.56
C LEU A 130 -12.69 -2.36 -21.33
N SER A 131 -12.97 -3.64 -21.57
CA SER A 131 -14.27 -4.26 -21.30
C SER A 131 -14.49 -4.44 -19.80
N LYS A 132 -15.70 -4.83 -19.39
CA LYS A 132 -15.99 -5.13 -17.98
C LYS A 132 -15.18 -6.35 -17.50
N GLU A 133 -15.06 -7.35 -18.36
CA GLU A 133 -14.32 -8.58 -18.12
C GLU A 133 -12.81 -8.30 -18.02
N GLU A 134 -12.27 -7.46 -18.92
CA GLU A 134 -10.87 -7.04 -18.86
C GLU A 134 -10.58 -6.17 -17.62
N LEU A 135 -11.56 -5.37 -17.16
CA LEU A 135 -11.45 -4.60 -15.92
C LEU A 135 -11.39 -5.51 -14.71
N GLU A 136 -12.23 -6.53 -14.69
CA GLU A 136 -12.25 -7.49 -13.59
C GLU A 136 -10.94 -8.29 -13.56
N SER A 137 -10.45 -8.76 -14.72
CA SER A 137 -9.14 -9.40 -14.86
C SER A 137 -8.00 -8.52 -14.36
N LEU A 138 -7.98 -7.22 -14.73
CA LEU A 138 -6.97 -6.28 -14.26
C LEU A 138 -7.02 -6.11 -12.73
N LYS A 139 -8.22 -6.03 -12.15
CA LYS A 139 -8.39 -5.93 -10.70
C LYS A 139 -7.99 -7.22 -9.98
N GLU A 140 -8.28 -8.38 -10.55
CA GLU A 140 -7.86 -9.68 -10.02
C GLU A 140 -6.33 -9.81 -10.05
N TYR A 141 -5.70 -9.36 -11.14
CA TYR A 141 -4.24 -9.33 -11.26
C TYR A 141 -3.60 -8.36 -10.25
N SER A 142 -4.18 -7.17 -10.07
CA SER A 142 -3.76 -6.24 -9.02
C SER A 142 -3.86 -6.86 -7.62
N ASP A 143 -4.94 -7.59 -7.35
CA ASP A 143 -5.08 -8.31 -6.08
C ASP A 143 -4.02 -9.43 -5.99
N GLN A 144 -3.80 -10.23 -7.03
CA GLN A 144 -2.76 -11.25 -6.97
C GLN A 144 -1.37 -10.66 -6.66
N LEU A 145 -1.02 -9.54 -7.29
CA LEU A 145 0.22 -8.82 -6.98
C LEU A 145 0.25 -8.35 -5.52
N CYS A 146 -0.84 -7.79 -4.99
CA CYS A 146 -0.91 -7.42 -3.58
C CYS A 146 -0.67 -8.63 -2.66
N LYS A 147 -1.16 -9.82 -3.01
CA LYS A 147 -1.00 -11.07 -2.23
C LYS A 147 0.46 -11.49 -2.21
N ASP A 148 1.10 -11.48 -3.37
CA ASP A 148 2.50 -11.90 -3.54
C ASP A 148 3.47 -11.05 -2.72
N TYR A 149 3.12 -9.78 -2.47
CA TYR A 149 3.89 -8.84 -1.66
C TYR A 149 3.45 -8.76 -0.19
N GLY A 150 2.48 -9.59 0.22
CA GLY A 150 1.99 -9.58 1.59
C GLY A 150 1.22 -8.30 1.95
N LEU A 151 0.42 -7.78 1.03
CA LEU A 151 -0.54 -6.71 1.31
C LEU A 151 -1.93 -7.29 1.58
N ILE A 152 -2.75 -6.57 2.33
CA ILE A 152 -4.07 -7.04 2.78
C ILE A 152 -5.00 -7.10 1.57
N ILE A 153 -5.70 -8.22 1.36
CA ILE A 153 -6.72 -8.38 0.31
C ILE A 153 -8.06 -8.73 0.93
N VAL A 154 -9.15 -8.22 0.34
CA VAL A 154 -10.52 -8.60 0.71
C VAL A 154 -11.01 -9.65 -0.27
N ASP A 155 -11.55 -10.75 0.24
CA ASP A 155 -12.05 -11.86 -0.58
C ASP A 155 -13.38 -11.48 -1.27
N ARG A 156 -13.48 -11.66 -2.60
CA ARG A 156 -14.64 -11.24 -3.43
C ARG A 156 -15.75 -12.29 -3.50
N ALA A 157 -15.46 -13.56 -3.18
CA ALA A 157 -16.37 -14.69 -3.44
C ALA A 157 -17.56 -14.78 -2.47
N ASN A 158 -17.53 -14.06 -1.37
CA ASN A 158 -18.67 -13.90 -0.50
C ASN A 158 -19.00 -12.42 -0.42
N GLY A 159 -20.16 -12.01 -0.94
CA GLY A 159 -20.78 -10.71 -0.62
C GLY A 159 -20.97 -10.48 0.89
N LYS A 160 -20.59 -11.44 1.73
CA LYS A 160 -20.21 -11.20 3.11
C LYS A 160 -18.81 -10.59 3.15
N ARG A 161 -18.78 -9.33 3.58
CA ARG A 161 -17.66 -8.69 4.28
C ARG A 161 -17.19 -9.53 5.48
N LYS A 162 -16.66 -10.73 5.25
CA LYS A 162 -15.94 -11.60 6.19
C LYS A 162 -14.47 -11.36 5.85
N ASP A 163 -13.69 -10.56 6.55
CA ASP A 163 -13.67 -10.39 7.98
C ASP A 163 -13.20 -8.98 8.38
N ARG A 164 -13.98 -7.96 8.00
CA ARG A 164 -13.91 -6.68 8.73
C ARG A 164 -14.66 -6.79 10.08
N GLY A 165 -15.29 -7.92 10.37
CA GLY A 165 -16.25 -8.13 11.46
C GLY A 165 -15.65 -8.71 12.74
N GLU A 166 -14.80 -9.74 12.69
CA GLU A 166 -14.13 -10.24 13.91
C GLU A 166 -13.09 -9.25 14.44
N TYR A 167 -12.51 -8.41 13.57
CA TYR A 167 -11.58 -7.35 13.97
C TYR A 167 -12.23 -5.98 14.24
N ARG A 168 -13.47 -5.71 13.80
CA ARG A 168 -14.17 -4.44 14.13
C ARG A 168 -15.39 -4.59 15.05
N ALA A 169 -15.92 -5.79 15.27
CA ALA A 169 -17.11 -6.03 16.10
C ALA A 169 -16.76 -6.82 17.37
N LYS A 170 -15.91 -6.23 18.20
CA LYS A 170 -16.27 -6.05 19.61
C LYS A 170 -16.02 -4.59 19.95
N GLU A 171 -17.12 -3.86 20.03
CA GLU A 171 -17.16 -2.58 20.72
C GLU A 171 -16.36 -2.68 22.03
N LYS A 172 -15.50 -1.69 22.27
CA LYS A 172 -15.00 -1.35 23.61
C LYS A 172 -14.11 -2.37 24.35
N GLN A 173 -13.18 -3.11 23.70
CA GLN A 173 -12.01 -3.70 24.41
C GLN A 173 -10.92 -4.32 23.49
N GLN A 174 -9.81 -3.59 23.28
CA GLN A 174 -8.48 -4.05 23.72
C GLN A 174 -8.11 -5.56 23.49
N SER A 175 -7.88 -5.97 22.24
CA SER A 175 -7.46 -7.35 21.91
C SER A 175 -5.94 -7.49 21.94
N TRP A 176 -5.40 -8.14 22.96
CA TRP A 176 -3.97 -8.48 23.06
C TRP A 176 -3.38 -9.21 21.84
N LYS A 177 -4.20 -9.91 21.06
CA LYS A 177 -3.75 -10.54 19.81
C LYS A 177 -3.50 -9.51 18.72
N TYR A 178 -4.30 -8.44 18.68
CA TYR A 178 -4.12 -7.35 17.75
C TYR A 178 -2.90 -6.51 18.11
N GLU A 179 -2.71 -6.23 19.40
CA GLU A 179 -1.49 -5.60 19.90
C GLU A 179 -0.24 -6.42 19.52
N LEU A 180 -0.29 -7.73 19.75
CA LEU A 180 0.80 -8.63 19.35
C LEU A 180 1.03 -8.60 17.83
N TYR A 181 -0.03 -8.58 17.03
CA TYR A 181 0.08 -8.45 15.57
C TYR A 181 0.79 -7.15 15.19
N LEU A 182 0.42 -6.02 15.80
CA LEU A 182 1.08 -4.73 15.57
C LEU A 182 2.56 -4.78 15.95
N ALA A 183 2.90 -5.36 17.10
CA ALA A 183 4.28 -5.53 17.57
C ALA A 183 5.11 -6.35 16.57
N VAL A 184 4.64 -7.56 16.22
CA VAL A 184 5.31 -8.44 15.24
C VAL A 184 5.47 -7.73 13.90
N LYS A 185 4.45 -6.98 13.47
CA LYS A 185 4.46 -6.24 12.21
C LYS A 185 5.46 -5.08 12.23
N GLU A 186 5.54 -4.29 13.29
CA GLU A 186 6.55 -3.21 13.40
C GLU A 186 7.96 -3.79 13.49
N CYS A 187 8.19 -4.77 14.37
CA CYS A 187 9.51 -5.37 14.54
C CYS A 187 9.99 -6.04 13.25
N LYS A 188 9.10 -6.65 12.45
CA LYS A 188 9.44 -7.20 11.13
C LYS A 188 10.12 -6.16 10.23
N TRP A 189 9.61 -4.92 10.21
CA TRP A 189 10.10 -3.85 9.34
C TRP A 189 11.21 -3.00 9.95
N CYS A 190 11.54 -3.20 11.23
CA CYS A 190 12.68 -2.58 11.91
C CYS A 190 13.89 -3.51 12.05
N SER A 191 13.89 -4.66 11.39
CA SER A 191 14.90 -5.72 11.60
C SER A 191 15.51 -6.22 10.31
N ARG A 192 16.82 -6.44 10.31
CA ARG A 192 17.59 -6.99 9.19
C ARG A 192 17.99 -8.44 9.40
N SER A 193 17.72 -9.02 10.56
CA SER A 193 17.99 -10.43 10.85
C SER A 193 17.00 -10.98 11.88
N LYS A 194 17.04 -12.30 12.08
CA LYS A 194 16.28 -13.00 13.12
C LYS A 194 16.62 -12.45 14.51
N GLU A 195 17.90 -12.21 14.78
CA GLU A 195 18.42 -11.72 16.05
C GLU A 195 17.94 -10.29 16.33
N GLU A 196 17.98 -9.42 15.31
CA GLU A 196 17.45 -8.05 15.42
C GLU A 196 15.94 -8.05 15.66
N PHE A 197 15.20 -8.96 15.01
CA PHE A 197 13.76 -9.11 15.20
C PHE A 197 13.41 -9.54 16.63
N ILE A 198 14.11 -10.55 17.16
CA ILE A 198 13.91 -11.01 18.54
C ILE A 198 14.22 -9.87 19.51
N GLY A 199 15.37 -9.19 19.35
CA GLY A 199 15.73 -8.07 20.21
C GLY A 199 14.75 -6.89 20.14
N ASN A 200 14.19 -6.59 18.97
CA ASN A 200 13.18 -5.55 18.83
C ASN A 200 11.84 -5.94 19.50
N MET A 201 11.44 -7.21 19.42
CA MET A 201 10.26 -7.72 20.13
C MET A 201 10.45 -7.69 21.64
N GLU A 202 11.65 -8.03 22.13
CA GLU A 202 12.01 -7.99 23.55
C GLU A 202 12.00 -6.56 24.11
N LYS A 203 12.44 -5.56 23.33
CA LYS A 203 12.31 -4.14 23.70
C LYS A 203 10.86 -3.70 23.91
N LEU A 204 9.91 -4.34 23.22
CA LEU A 204 8.47 -4.13 23.40
C LEU A 204 7.87 -5.03 24.50
N GLY A 205 8.69 -5.81 25.20
CA GLY A 205 8.27 -6.70 26.30
C GLY A 205 7.75 -8.08 25.87
N TYR A 206 7.91 -8.45 24.60
CA TYR A 206 7.47 -9.75 24.09
C TYR A 206 8.62 -10.77 24.07
N LYS A 207 8.32 -12.03 24.43
CA LYS A 207 9.27 -13.14 24.27
C LYS A 207 8.98 -13.88 22.96
N VAL A 208 10.04 -14.30 22.27
CA VAL A 208 9.93 -14.97 20.96
C VAL A 208 10.63 -16.33 21.01
N ASP A 209 9.85 -17.40 20.95
CA ASP A 209 10.36 -18.76 20.77
C ASP A 209 10.48 -19.08 19.28
N TRP A 210 11.68 -18.88 18.72
CA TRP A 210 12.00 -19.20 17.33
C TRP A 210 13.15 -20.21 17.23
N SER A 211 12.80 -21.50 17.31
CA SER A 211 13.71 -22.64 17.12
C SER A 211 13.47 -23.33 15.77
N ASP A 212 14.53 -23.85 15.15
CA ASP A 212 14.46 -24.57 13.87
C ASP A 212 13.81 -25.96 14.01
N GLU A 213 13.84 -26.54 15.20
CA GLU A 213 13.18 -27.81 15.54
C GLU A 213 11.64 -27.71 15.54
N ARG A 214 11.09 -26.48 15.62
CA ARG A 214 9.66 -26.23 15.71
C ARG A 214 9.14 -25.57 14.44
N LYS A 215 8.02 -26.09 13.91
CA LYS A 215 7.35 -25.54 12.71
C LYS A 215 6.89 -24.08 12.87
N TYR A 216 6.48 -23.68 14.06
CA TYR A 216 5.84 -22.38 14.31
C TYR A 216 6.64 -21.56 15.32
N ILE A 217 6.70 -20.25 15.08
CA ILE A 217 7.21 -19.27 16.04
C ILE A 217 6.12 -19.05 17.09
N THR A 218 6.49 -19.07 18.37
CA THR A 218 5.57 -18.75 19.46
C THR A 218 5.95 -17.43 20.09
N PHE A 219 5.00 -16.50 20.15
CA PHE A 219 5.12 -15.22 20.83
C PHE A 219 4.45 -15.30 22.18
N THR A 220 5.10 -14.75 23.20
CA THR A 220 4.52 -14.59 24.55
C THR A 220 4.41 -13.10 24.85
N THR A 221 3.22 -12.64 25.20
CA THR A 221 2.96 -11.22 25.55
C THR A 221 3.55 -10.86 26.92
N PRO A 222 3.69 -9.56 27.25
CA PRO A 222 4.05 -9.13 28.60
C PRO A 222 3.13 -9.66 29.71
N SER A 223 1.88 -10.01 29.35
CA SER A 223 0.86 -10.62 30.22
C SER A 223 0.83 -12.16 30.15
N ASP A 224 1.93 -12.79 29.72
CA ASP A 224 2.13 -14.24 29.62
C ASP A 224 1.15 -15.00 28.69
N ARG A 225 0.50 -14.31 27.77
CA ARG A 225 -0.38 -14.95 26.77
C ARG A 225 0.43 -15.43 25.58
N LYS A 226 0.23 -16.68 25.18
CA LYS A 226 0.95 -17.30 24.06
C LYS A 226 0.14 -17.29 22.77
N CYS A 227 0.79 -16.93 21.67
CA CYS A 227 0.21 -16.98 20.34
C CYS A 227 1.23 -17.49 19.33
N ARG A 228 0.83 -18.42 18.46
CA ARG A 228 1.69 -18.91 17.37
C ARG A 228 1.54 -17.99 16.15
N ASN A 229 2.61 -17.79 15.40
CA ASN A 229 2.62 -16.98 14.18
C ASN A 229 1.50 -17.33 13.19
N ARG A 230 1.15 -18.61 13.04
CA ARG A 230 0.03 -19.05 12.17
C ARG A 230 -1.36 -18.50 12.55
N LYS A 231 -1.51 -17.96 13.77
CA LYS A 231 -2.74 -17.33 14.26
C LYS A 231 -2.76 -15.81 14.01
N LEU A 232 -1.66 -15.24 13.54
CA LEU A 232 -1.61 -13.86 13.05
C LEU A 232 -2.14 -13.84 11.62
N TYR A 233 -2.94 -12.84 11.28
CA TYR A 233 -3.55 -12.74 9.95
C TYR A 233 -2.89 -11.63 9.12
N PRO A 234 -2.60 -11.89 7.83
CA PRO A 234 -2.70 -13.19 7.16
C PRO A 234 -1.51 -14.13 7.53
N PRO A 235 -1.74 -15.43 7.84
CA PRO A 235 -0.73 -16.34 8.37
C PRO A 235 0.53 -16.49 7.51
N GLU A 236 0.36 -16.37 6.19
CA GLU A 236 1.40 -16.53 5.18
C GLU A 236 2.49 -15.46 5.31
N GLN A 237 2.18 -14.29 5.87
CA GLN A 237 3.13 -13.19 6.04
C GLN A 237 4.02 -13.31 7.28
N PHE A 238 3.65 -14.22 8.19
CA PHE A 238 4.32 -14.44 9.47
C PHE A 238 4.97 -15.81 9.55
N THR A 239 5.06 -16.55 8.44
CA THR A 239 5.88 -17.76 8.35
C THR A 239 7.36 -17.41 8.56
N LYS A 240 8.18 -18.41 8.90
CA LYS A 240 9.62 -18.19 9.08
C LYS A 240 10.25 -17.68 7.78
N GLU A 241 9.85 -18.27 6.66
CA GLU A 241 10.31 -17.94 5.32
C GLU A 241 9.95 -16.50 4.94
N ALA A 242 8.69 -16.09 5.21
CA ALA A 242 8.23 -14.73 4.92
C ALA A 242 8.95 -13.66 5.76
N LEU A 243 9.27 -13.98 7.02
CA LEU A 243 10.04 -13.08 7.89
C LEU A 243 11.50 -12.99 7.44
N LEU A 244 12.15 -14.11 7.12
CA LEU A 244 13.52 -14.12 6.59
C LEU A 244 13.64 -13.33 5.28
N LYS A 245 12.68 -13.50 4.35
CA LYS A 245 12.62 -12.72 3.11
C LYS A 245 12.47 -11.23 3.37
N ALA A 246 11.64 -10.84 4.35
CA ALA A 246 11.50 -9.43 4.72
C ALA A 246 12.80 -8.85 5.28
N PHE A 247 13.55 -9.63 6.07
CA PHE A 247 14.84 -9.19 6.60
C PHE A 247 15.88 -8.98 5.49
N GLU A 248 15.92 -9.86 4.50
CA GLU A 248 16.76 -9.72 3.31
C GLU A 248 16.43 -8.44 2.53
N LEU A 249 15.14 -8.17 2.31
CA LEU A 249 14.70 -6.91 1.68
C LEU A 249 15.12 -5.69 2.50
N ASN A 250 14.94 -5.73 3.82
CA ASN A 250 15.35 -4.64 4.71
C ASN A 250 16.86 -4.39 4.65
N GLN A 251 17.69 -5.44 4.48
CA GLN A 251 19.14 -5.29 4.31
C GLN A 251 19.52 -4.51 3.05
N GLN A 252 18.76 -4.72 1.97
CA GLN A 252 18.96 -4.06 0.67
C GLN A 252 18.44 -2.62 0.67
N GLN A 253 17.33 -2.37 1.37
CA GLN A 253 16.57 -1.12 1.26
C GLN A 253 16.93 -0.05 2.30
N ALA A 254 17.44 -0.43 3.47
CA ALA A 254 17.71 0.51 4.55
C ALA A 254 18.98 0.17 5.32
N THR A 255 19.76 1.18 5.69
CA THR A 255 20.92 1.02 6.57
C THR A 255 20.47 0.57 7.97
N LYS A 256 21.36 -0.13 8.68
CA LYS A 256 21.11 -0.53 10.08
C LYS A 256 20.71 0.65 10.97
N LYS A 257 21.36 1.81 10.79
CA LYS A 257 21.09 3.04 11.55
C LYS A 257 19.67 3.55 11.31
N GLN A 258 19.18 3.54 10.06
CA GLN A 258 17.82 3.99 9.74
C GLN A 258 16.74 3.13 10.42
N LEU A 259 16.91 1.80 10.41
CA LEU A 259 15.95 0.89 11.05
C LEU A 259 16.01 0.96 12.58
N GLN A 260 17.19 1.19 13.15
CA GLN A 260 17.35 1.48 14.57
C GLN A 260 16.63 2.77 14.98
N SER A 261 16.83 3.86 14.25
CA SER A 261 16.14 5.13 14.53
C SER A 261 14.62 5.01 14.42
N ARG A 262 14.11 4.20 13.47
CA ARG A 262 12.68 3.91 13.37
C ARG A 262 12.15 3.17 14.60
N MET A 263 12.92 2.20 15.11
CA MET A 263 12.57 1.49 16.34
C MET A 263 12.60 2.41 17.57
N GLU A 264 13.59 3.31 17.67
CA GLU A 264 13.69 4.29 18.76
C GLU A 264 12.50 5.25 18.75
N LEU A 265 12.10 5.74 17.58
CA LEU A 265 10.94 6.62 17.43
C LEU A 265 9.63 5.94 17.86
N LEU A 266 9.48 4.65 17.55
CA LEU A 266 8.35 3.85 18.02
C LEU A 266 8.35 3.74 19.55
N LEU A 267 9.50 3.43 20.16
CA LEU A 267 9.62 3.32 21.61
C LEU A 267 9.35 4.66 22.31
N SER A 268 9.84 5.77 21.77
CA SER A 268 9.56 7.10 22.32
C SER A 268 8.08 7.45 22.22
N ALA A 269 7.42 7.11 21.10
CA ALA A 269 5.98 7.32 20.95
C ALA A 269 5.17 6.54 21.98
N ILE A 270 5.55 5.27 22.24
CA ILE A 270 4.92 4.45 23.29
C ILE A 270 5.11 5.06 24.68
N GLN A 271 6.29 5.61 24.98
CA GLN A 271 6.58 6.25 26.27
C GLN A 271 5.83 7.57 26.48
N MET A 272 5.53 8.30 25.40
CA MET A 272 4.79 9.56 25.45
C MET A 272 3.28 9.37 25.64
N LEU A 273 2.76 8.15 25.49
CA LEU A 273 1.35 7.88 25.72
C LEU A 273 0.98 8.10 27.20
N PRO A 274 -0.15 8.76 27.49
CA PRO A 274 -0.62 8.91 28.86
C PRO A 274 -0.88 7.54 29.48
N SER A 275 -0.32 7.30 30.66
CA SER A 275 -0.61 6.10 31.43
C SER A 275 -2.04 6.19 31.96
N GLU A 276 -3.02 5.58 31.29
CA GLU A 276 -4.36 5.42 31.85
C GLU A 276 -4.30 4.57 33.14
N ASP A 277 -5.12 4.94 34.12
CA ASP A 277 -5.14 4.43 35.49
C ASP A 277 -5.02 2.89 35.57
N LYS A 278 -4.08 2.44 36.41
CA LYS A 278 -3.79 1.02 36.71
C LYS A 278 -4.94 0.23 37.36
N ASN A 279 -6.12 0.83 37.52
CA ASN A 279 -7.23 0.30 38.33
C ASN A 279 -8.37 -0.33 37.52
N ASN A 280 -8.25 -0.49 36.21
CA ASN A 280 -9.16 -1.35 35.46
C ASN A 280 -8.38 -2.49 34.79
N ASN A 281 -8.96 -3.69 34.84
CA ASN A 281 -8.41 -4.95 34.31
C ASN A 281 -8.37 -4.98 32.75
N GLN A 282 -8.25 -3.80 32.14
CA GLN A 282 -8.15 -3.52 30.72
C GLN A 282 -6.66 -3.25 30.42
N GLY A 283 -6.01 -4.22 29.75
CA GLY A 283 -4.57 -4.18 29.48
C GLY A 283 -4.10 -2.88 28.80
N ASN A 284 -2.89 -2.43 29.13
CA ASN A 284 -2.24 -1.32 28.45
C ASN A 284 -1.80 -1.77 27.05
N TYR A 285 -2.49 -1.33 25.98
CA TYR A 285 -2.21 -1.69 24.58
C TYR A 285 -1.73 -0.47 23.78
N PRO A 286 -0.48 -0.04 23.98
CA PRO A 286 0.02 1.23 23.45
C PRO A 286 0.03 1.31 21.92
N LEU A 287 0.36 0.22 21.21
CA LEU A 287 0.37 0.23 19.74
C LEU A 287 -1.05 0.36 19.18
N THR A 288 -2.02 -0.27 19.83
CA THR A 288 -3.44 -0.14 19.48
C THR A 288 -3.92 1.30 19.72
N THR A 289 -3.49 1.95 20.81
CA THR A 289 -3.80 3.35 21.10
C THR A 289 -3.22 4.29 20.04
N LEU A 290 -1.94 4.13 19.69
CA LEU A 290 -1.29 4.93 18.64
C LEU A 290 -2.01 4.81 17.30
N GLU A 291 -2.40 3.59 16.91
CA GLU A 291 -3.15 3.38 15.67
C GLU A 291 -4.56 4.04 15.74
N GLY A 292 -5.20 4.00 16.91
CA GLY A 292 -6.49 4.64 17.15
C GLY A 292 -6.44 6.16 17.12
N GLU A 293 -5.42 6.77 17.70
CA GLU A 293 -5.18 8.23 17.68
C GLU A 293 -4.92 8.73 16.26
N ALA A 294 -4.01 8.06 15.54
CA ALA A 294 -3.78 8.33 14.11
C ALA A 294 -5.10 8.25 13.32
N ARG A 295 -5.95 7.26 13.61
CA ARG A 295 -7.27 7.15 12.96
C ARG A 295 -8.23 8.29 13.31
N LYS A 296 -8.23 8.80 14.54
CA LYS A 296 -9.10 9.92 14.95
C LYS A 296 -8.68 11.21 14.26
N GLU A 297 -7.38 11.51 14.23
CA GLU A 297 -6.83 12.67 13.52
C GLU A 297 -7.22 12.66 12.04
N ARG A 298 -7.17 11.49 11.40
CA ARG A 298 -7.61 11.32 10.01
C ARG A 298 -9.08 11.57 9.77
N VAL A 299 -9.96 11.12 10.66
CA VAL A 299 -11.41 11.36 10.54
C VAL A 299 -11.69 12.87 10.69
N ILE A 300 -10.95 13.55 11.58
CA ILE A 300 -11.01 15.00 11.74
C ILE A 300 -10.54 15.70 10.45
N GLU A 301 -9.46 15.23 9.81
CA GLU A 301 -8.99 15.76 8.51
C GLU A 301 -9.97 15.47 7.35
N GLU A 302 -10.55 14.27 7.27
CA GLU A 302 -11.52 13.91 6.23
C GLU A 302 -12.87 14.65 6.40
N ALA A 303 -13.25 14.97 7.64
CA ALA A 303 -14.43 15.77 7.94
C ALA A 303 -14.29 17.24 7.50
N LYS A 304 -13.08 17.73 7.20
CA LYS A 304 -12.85 19.05 6.59
C LYS A 304 -13.30 19.13 5.11
N GLY A 305 -13.79 18.01 4.55
CA GLY A 305 -14.55 17.96 3.30
C GLY A 305 -13.75 17.51 2.08
N ARG A 306 -14.25 16.46 1.39
CA ARG A 306 -13.99 16.17 -0.02
C ARG A 306 -15.22 16.65 -0.81
N GLY A 307 -15.00 17.40 -1.90
CA GLY A 307 -16.03 18.10 -2.68
C GLY A 307 -17.18 17.21 -3.19
N LEU A 308 -18.34 17.86 -3.29
CA LEU A 308 -19.70 17.32 -3.43
C LEU A 308 -20.05 16.57 -4.73
N ASP A 309 -20.88 15.53 -4.52
CA ASP A 309 -22.15 15.10 -5.15
C ASP A 309 -22.36 15.09 -6.68
N TRP A 310 -22.85 13.95 -7.17
CA TRP A 310 -22.84 13.49 -8.56
C TRP A 310 -24.17 13.68 -9.32
N GLU A 311 -25.13 14.47 -8.81
CA GLU A 311 -26.48 14.57 -9.41
C GLU A 311 -27.01 16.00 -9.63
N ARG A 312 -26.24 16.92 -10.21
CA ARG A 312 -26.86 18.10 -10.84
C ARG A 312 -26.28 18.46 -12.19
N ASP A 313 -27.22 18.46 -13.13
CA ASP A 313 -27.27 19.24 -14.36
C ASP A 313 -26.58 18.66 -15.59
N SER A 314 -27.10 17.51 -16.00
CA SER A 314 -27.51 17.35 -17.40
C SER A 314 -28.78 18.18 -17.66
N LYS A 315 -28.62 19.33 -18.31
CA LYS A 315 -29.61 19.91 -19.23
C LYS A 315 -28.95 20.92 -20.17
#